data_AF-A0A3S0UEG5-F1
#
_entry.id   AF-A0A3S0UEG5-F1
#
_cell.length_a   1.000
_cell.length_b   1.000
_cell.length_c   1.000
_cell.angle_alpha   90.00
_cell.angle_beta   90.00
_cell.angle_gamma   90.00
#
_symmetry.space_group_name_H-M   'P 1'
#
loop_
_entity.id
_entity.type
_entity.pdbx_description
1 polymer ?
#
loop_
_entity_poly.entity_id
_entity_poly.type
_entity_poly.pdbx_seq_one_letter_code
_entity_poly.pdbx_strand_id
1 'polypeptide(L)' 'MAETTMGLFKTEALGPDSPFRAGPLRTLDDVEYPVMEWVDWYNNRRLHSLLDYVPPVEYESAYYARLSTSPPAMSQT' A
#
# COMPACT_ATOMS: atom_id res chain seq x y z
N MET A 1 -9.59 6.50 6.73
CA MET A 1 -8.74 5.38 6.21
C MET A 1 -7.50 5.89 5.47
N ALA A 2 -7.65 6.83 4.52
CA ALA A 2 -6.50 7.47 3.87
C ALA A 2 -5.58 8.20 4.87
N GLU A 3 -6.15 8.89 5.86
CA GLU A 3 -5.40 9.63 6.88
C GLU A 3 -4.48 8.71 7.73
N THR A 4 -4.98 7.54 8.14
CA THR A 4 -4.20 6.56 8.91
C THR A 4 -3.05 5.99 8.09
N THR A 5 -3.31 5.66 6.82
CA THR A 5 -2.28 5.17 5.90
C THR A 5 -1.22 6.24 5.62
N MET A 6 -1.64 7.50 5.48
CA MET A 6 -0.71 8.62 5.31
C MET A 6 0.13 8.90 6.56
N GLY A 7 -0.42 8.74 7.77
CA GLY A 7 0.35 8.83 9.01
C GLY A 7 1.40 7.73 9.09
N LEU A 8 1.01 6.51 8.77
CA LEU A 8 1.89 5.35 8.74
C LEU A 8 3.02 5.49 7.72
N PHE A 9 2.71 5.95 6.50
CA PHE A 9 3.69 6.27 5.47
C PHE A 9 4.76 7.25 5.97
N LYS A 10 4.36 8.37 6.57
CA LYS A 10 5.33 9.38 7.04
C LYS A 10 6.28 8.82 8.09
N THR A 11 5.76 7.95 8.98
CA THR A 11 6.55 7.32 10.03
C THR A 11 7.47 6.23 9.47
N GLU A 12 6.93 5.30 8.69
CA GLU A 12 7.68 4.12 8.24
C GLU A 12 8.59 4.40 7.06
N ALA A 13 8.18 5.23 6.09
CA ALA A 13 8.98 5.53 4.90
C ALA A 13 10.06 6.58 5.19
N LEU A 14 9.69 7.65 5.90
CA LEU A 14 10.52 8.87 6.02
C LEU A 14 10.93 9.21 7.46
N GLY A 15 10.43 8.46 8.44
CA GLY A 15 10.76 8.65 9.85
C GLY A 15 12.26 8.53 10.12
N PRO A 16 12.75 9.05 11.27
CA PRO A 16 14.16 9.00 11.62
C PRO A 16 14.68 7.57 11.80
N ASP A 17 13.81 6.62 12.16
CA ASP A 17 14.11 5.19 12.33
C ASP A 17 13.66 4.34 11.13
N SER A 18 13.34 4.98 10.00
CA SER A 18 12.89 4.27 8.81
C SER A 18 13.98 3.33 8.29
N PRO A 19 13.69 2.04 8.04
CA PRO A 19 14.63 1.13 7.41
C PRO A 19 14.85 1.43 5.92
N PHE A 20 13.97 2.23 5.31
CA PHE A 20 14.08 2.66 3.91
C PHE A 20 14.96 3.90 3.75
N ARG A 21 15.31 4.55 4.86
CA ARG A 21 16.05 5.82 4.84
C ARG A 21 17.52 5.60 5.18
N ALA A 22 18.41 6.05 4.30
CA ALA A 22 19.86 5.91 4.49
C ALA A 22 20.50 7.03 5.34
N GLY A 23 19.84 8.19 5.49
CA GLY A 23 20.40 9.34 6.17
C GLY A 23 19.48 10.56 6.19
N PRO A 24 19.93 11.76 6.60
CA PRO A 24 19.13 12.97 6.60
C PRO A 24 18.53 13.31 5.24
N LEU A 25 17.25 13.68 5.21
CA LEU A 25 16.57 14.09 3.98
C LEU A 25 17.05 15.49 3.57
N ARG A 26 17.89 15.60 2.52
CA ARG A 26 18.47 16.88 2.06
C ARG A 26 18.21 17.15 0.58
N THR A 27 18.04 16.10 -0.19
CA THR A 27 17.84 16.12 -1.63
C THR A 27 16.54 15.41 -1.99
N LEU A 28 16.12 15.53 -3.25
CA LEU A 28 14.96 14.79 -3.76
C LEU A 28 15.19 13.29 -3.70
N ASP A 29 16.41 12.86 -4.01
CA ASP A 29 16.85 11.46 -4.04
C ASP A 29 16.68 10.78 -2.67
N ASP A 30 17.01 11.51 -1.60
CA ASP A 30 16.84 11.06 -0.21
C ASP A 30 15.36 10.78 0.14
N VAL A 31 14.41 11.21 -0.68
CA VAL A 31 12.96 10.98 -0.51
C VAL A 31 12.41 10.03 -1.56
N GLU A 32 12.83 10.17 -2.82
CA GLU A 32 12.27 9.40 -3.94
C GLU A 32 12.51 7.90 -3.78
N TYR A 33 13.75 7.48 -3.50
CA TYR A 33 14.05 6.05 -3.32
C TYR A 33 13.34 5.44 -2.11
N PRO A 34 13.39 6.02 -0.89
CA PRO A 34 12.69 5.43 0.25
C PRO A 34 11.17 5.33 0.03
N VAL A 35 10.59 6.29 -0.69
CA VAL A 35 9.16 6.26 -1.03
C VAL A 35 8.86 5.12 -2.00
N MET A 36 9.66 4.96 -3.07
CA MET A 36 9.47 3.85 -4.02
C MET A 36 9.64 2.49 -3.34
N GLU A 37 10.66 2.32 -2.50
CA GLU A 37 10.88 1.07 -1.76
C GLU A 37 9.77 0.80 -0.76
N TRP A 38 9.30 1.81 -0.03
CA TRP A 38 8.18 1.65 0.90
C TRP A 38 6.89 1.28 0.15
N VAL A 39 6.61 1.90 -1.01
CA VAL A 39 5.43 1.59 -1.83
C VAL A 39 5.48 0.17 -2.36
N ASP A 40 6.63 -0.31 -2.85
CA ASP A 40 6.79 -1.71 -3.25
C ASP A 40 6.52 -2.65 -2.08
N TRP A 41 7.19 -2.42 -0.95
CA TRP A 41 7.04 -3.26 0.23
C TRP A 41 5.60 -3.26 0.73
N TYR A 42 4.97 -2.10 0.86
CA TYR A 42 3.61 -1.96 1.35
C TYR A 42 2.61 -2.72 0.47
N ASN A 43 2.70 -2.59 -0.85
CA ASN A 43 1.71 -3.18 -1.75
C ASN A 43 1.96 -4.66 -2.04
N ASN A 44 3.23 -5.08 -2.13
CA ASN A 44 3.58 -6.41 -2.61
C ASN A 44 4.02 -7.38 -1.52
N ARG A 45 4.38 -6.89 -0.32
CA ARG A 45 5.03 -7.73 0.70
C ARG A 45 4.44 -7.57 2.11
N ARG A 46 3.84 -6.43 2.43
CA ARG A 46 3.29 -6.16 3.76
C ARG A 46 2.02 -6.99 3.99
N LEU A 47 2.04 -7.82 5.01
CA LEU A 47 0.88 -8.59 5.42
C LEU A 47 -0.02 -7.74 6.30
N HIS A 48 -1.32 -7.72 6.00
CA HIS A 48 -2.31 -6.98 6.78
C HIS A 48 -3.29 -7.95 7.45
N SER A 49 -3.36 -7.94 8.78
CA SER A 49 -4.32 -8.79 9.52
C SER A 49 -5.78 -8.55 9.11
N LEU A 50 -6.12 -7.31 8.73
CA LEU A 50 -7.47 -6.97 8.21
C LEU A 50 -7.75 -7.54 6.82
N LEU A 51 -6.72 -7.91 6.08
CA LEU A 51 -6.80 -8.51 4.74
C LEU A 51 -6.53 -10.02 4.79
N ASP A 52 -6.71 -10.67 5.95
CA ASP A 52 -6.40 -12.10 6.13
C ASP A 52 -4.90 -12.42 5.94
N TYR A 53 -4.02 -11.49 6.34
CA TYR A 53 -2.57 -11.62 6.23
C TYR A 53 -2.05 -11.81 4.80
N VAL A 54 -2.71 -11.21 3.81
CA VAL A 54 -2.19 -11.11 2.43
C VAL A 54 -1.73 -9.68 2.11
N PRO A 55 -0.84 -9.50 1.11
CA PRO A 55 -0.50 -8.19 0.57
C PRO A 55 -1.70 -7.47 -0.05
N PRO A 56 -1.73 -6.13 -0.04
CA PRO A 56 -2.80 -5.35 -0.65
C PRO A 56 -3.06 -5.72 -2.12
N VAL A 57 -2.01 -5.97 -2.91
CA VAL A 57 -2.14 -6.33 -4.33
C VAL A 57 -2.90 -7.65 -4.52
N GLU A 58 -2.69 -8.63 -3.65
CA GLU A 58 -3.37 -9.93 -3.72
C GLU A 58 -4.84 -9.78 -3.32
N TYR A 59 -5.10 -9.02 -2.25
CA TYR A 59 -6.46 -8.72 -1.82
C TYR A 59 -7.26 -8.00 -2.90
N GLU A 60 -6.67 -6.97 -3.52
CA GLU A 60 -7.28 -6.19 -4.59
C GLU A 60 -7.51 -7.06 -5.85
N SER A 61 -6.55 -7.90 -6.23
CA SER A 61 -6.69 -8.84 -7.35
C SER A 61 -7.85 -9.82 -7.14
N ALA A 62 -7.97 -10.39 -5.94
CA ALA A 62 -9.08 -11.27 -5.59
C ALA A 62 -10.42 -10.51 -5.59
N TYR A 63 -10.45 -9.27 -5.10
CA TYR A 63 -11.62 -8.40 -5.13
C TYR A 63 -12.11 -8.12 -6.55
N TYR A 64 -11.21 -7.83 -7.49
CA TYR A 64 -11.60 -7.56 -8.87
C TYR A 64 -12.00 -8.83 -9.61
N ALA A 65 -11.33 -9.97 -9.37
CA ALA A 65 -11.72 -11.25 -9.95
C ALA A 65 -13.16 -11.66 -9.59
N ARG A 66 -13.57 -11.48 -8.32
CA ARG A 66 -14.97 -11.73 -7.90
C ARG A 66 -15.95 -10.73 -8.52
N LEU A 67 -15.57 -9.47 -8.68
CA LEU A 67 -16.44 -8.44 -9.24
C LEU A 67 -16.69 -8.70 -10.74
N SER A 68 -15.66 -9.11 -11.48
CA SER A 68 -15.76 -9.49 -12.88
C SER A 68 -16.58 -10.77 -13.12
N THR A 69 -16.77 -11.60 -12.08
CA THR A 69 -17.57 -12.83 -12.13
C THR A 69 -19.03 -12.59 -11.75
N SER A 70 -19.38 -11.43 -11.20
CA SER A 70 -20.78 -11.08 -10.92
C SER A 70 -21.48 -10.73 -12.24
N PRO A 71 -22.61 -11.37 -12.60
CA PRO A 71 -23.39 -10.93 -13.75
C PRO A 71 -23.80 -9.45 -13.53
N PRO A 72 -23.93 -8.64 -14.60
CA PRO A 72 -24.49 -7.30 -14.46
C PRO A 72 -25.82 -7.46 -13.74
N ALA A 73 -26.03 -6.70 -12.67
CA ALA A 73 -27.31 -6.64 -11.99
C ALA A 73 -28.36 -6.30 -13.07
N MET A 74 -29.14 -7.31 -13.48
CA MET A 74 -30.17 -7.11 -14.49
C MET A 74 -31.09 -6.03 -13.94
N SER A 75 -31.16 -4.90 -14.64
CA SER A 75 -32.09 -3.82 -14.35
C SER A 75 -33.50 -4.42 -14.28
N GLN A 76 -34.06 -4.48 -13.08
CA GLN A 76 -35.49 -4.74 -12.92
C GLN A 76 -36.23 -3.53 -13.49
N THR A 77 -36.92 -3.76 -14.61
CA THR A 77 -38.00 -2.91 -15.14
C THR A 77 -39.28 -3.20 -14.38
#